data_AF-A0A9E1LQG8-F1
#
_entry.id   AF-A0A9E1LQG8-F1
#
_cell.length_a   1.000
_cell.length_b   1.000
_cell.length_c   1.000
_cell.angle_alpha   90.00
_cell.angle_beta   90.00
_cell.angle_gamma   90.00
#
_symmetry.space_group_name_H-M   'P 1'
#
loop_
_entity.id
_entity.type
_entity.pdbx_description
1 polymer ?
#
loop_
_entity_poly.entity_id
_entity_poly.type
_entity_poly.pdbx_seq_one_letter_code
_entity_poly.pdbx_strand_id
1 'polypeptide(L)'
;MDRSLIPEGMEAQWVSYQGSVLEMVLWSGKLAREGITRSALVLTSRGSAELLGAGDAPDAPVGDLLRYLIEPDGAVIRARLIGDLARHHHGHMIDATIAYVTTDQEVHTPLASCFEILEVIPYSVKGVEALVKKSDLGELEIKKRGLDIDPAHLRTTLSLKGSGQATLILTRAAGKKIAILARRIEDAPE
;
A
#
# COMPACT_ATOMS: atom_id res chain seq x y z
N MET A 1 6.13 7.00 16.26
CA MET A 1 5.58 7.44 17.54
C MET A 1 4.68 6.33 18.06
N ASP A 2 4.75 6.01 19.34
CA ASP A 2 3.76 5.12 19.97
C ASP A 2 2.41 5.84 20.03
N ARG A 3 1.36 5.24 19.48
CA ARG A 3 0.01 5.83 19.45
C ARG A 3 -0.64 5.89 20.83
N SER A 4 -0.16 5.10 21.78
CA SER A 4 -0.59 5.17 23.19
C SER A 4 -0.35 6.55 23.81
N LEU A 5 0.52 7.36 23.19
CA LEU A 5 0.85 8.72 23.61
C LEU A 5 -0.13 9.78 23.10
N ILE A 6 -1.09 9.44 22.23
CA ILE A 6 -2.11 10.39 21.75
C ILE A 6 -3.09 10.66 22.90
N PRO A 7 -3.23 11.92 23.37
CA PRO A 7 -4.15 12.23 24.46
C PRO A 7 -5.61 11.91 24.11
N GLU A 8 -6.37 11.49 25.12
CA GLU A 8 -7.81 11.26 24.97
C GLU A 8 -8.52 12.55 24.55
N GLY A 9 -9.54 12.41 23.68
CA GLY A 9 -10.31 13.55 23.18
C GLY A 9 -9.60 14.41 22.13
N MET A 10 -8.40 14.02 21.66
CA MET A 10 -7.73 14.68 20.53
C MET A 10 -7.95 13.92 19.22
N GLU A 11 -8.02 14.69 18.14
CA GLU A 11 -7.94 14.15 16.79
C GLU A 11 -6.47 14.13 16.34
N ALA A 12 -5.96 12.97 15.97
CA ALA A 12 -4.62 12.83 15.38
C ALA A 12 -4.73 12.71 13.86
N GLN A 13 -4.12 13.66 13.15
CA GLN A 13 -4.05 13.69 11.69
C GLN A 13 -2.62 13.37 11.24
N TRP A 14 -2.46 12.38 10.36
CA TRP A 14 -1.19 12.12 9.68
C TRP A 14 -1.22 12.73 8.30
N VAL A 15 -0.19 13.51 7.97
CA VAL A 15 -0.10 14.21 6.69
C VAL A 15 1.00 13.58 5.83
N SER A 16 0.62 13.13 4.64
CA SER A 16 1.52 12.65 3.60
C SER A 16 1.57 13.66 2.45
N TYR A 17 2.76 13.87 1.90
CA TYR A 17 2.95 14.61 0.66
C TYR A 17 3.76 13.76 -0.32
N GLN A 18 3.24 13.54 -1.52
CA GLN A 18 3.91 12.78 -2.59
C GLN A 18 4.39 11.40 -2.11
N GLY A 19 3.55 10.67 -1.38
CA GLY A 19 3.83 9.34 -0.85
C GLY A 19 4.78 9.31 0.36
N SER A 20 5.17 10.47 0.89
CA SER A 20 6.02 10.60 2.07
C SER A 20 5.25 11.19 3.24
N VAL A 21 5.12 10.43 4.32
CA VAL A 21 4.54 10.96 5.57
C VAL A 21 5.50 11.96 6.18
N LEU A 22 5.05 13.20 6.31
CA LEU A 22 5.87 14.31 6.78
C LEU A 22 5.68 14.58 8.28
N GLU A 23 4.42 14.67 8.72
CA GLU A 23 4.09 15.11 10.07
C GLU A 23 2.81 14.48 10.62
N MET A 24 2.60 14.69 11.91
CA MET A 24 1.37 14.36 12.60
C MET A 24 0.92 15.58 13.41
N VAL A 25 -0.34 15.97 13.23
CA VAL A 25 -0.96 17.12 13.90
C VAL A 25 -1.97 16.59 14.93
N LEU A 26 -1.96 17.18 16.13
CA LEU A 26 -2.98 16.93 17.14
C LEU A 26 -3.93 18.12 17.22
N TRP A 27 -5.19 17.87 16.90
CA TRP A 27 -6.25 18.86 17.00
C TRP A 27 -7.00 18.68 18.32
N SER A 28 -7.37 19.80 18.95
CA SER A 28 -8.06 19.80 20.25
C SER A 28 -9.11 20.90 20.35
N GLY A 29 -10.04 20.73 21.29
CA GLY A 29 -11.12 21.68 21.52
C GLY A 29 -11.95 21.92 20.25
N LYS A 30 -12.16 23.19 19.89
CA LYS A 30 -12.96 23.57 18.72
C LYS A 30 -12.31 23.24 17.36
N LEU A 31 -11.03 22.87 17.36
CA LEU A 31 -10.31 22.49 16.13
C LEU A 31 -10.38 21.00 15.85
N ALA A 32 -10.73 20.17 16.84
CA ALA A 32 -10.97 18.75 16.63
C ALA A 32 -12.37 18.54 16.05
N ARG A 33 -12.49 17.70 15.02
CA ARG A 33 -13.79 17.38 14.42
C ARG A 33 -14.57 16.43 15.31
N GLU A 34 -15.87 16.69 15.45
CA GLU A 34 -16.75 15.86 16.27
C GLU A 34 -16.76 14.41 15.77
N GLY A 35 -16.51 13.47 16.69
CA GLY A 35 -16.51 12.03 16.41
C GLY A 35 -15.29 11.52 15.64
N ILE A 36 -14.30 12.36 15.33
CA ILE A 36 -13.08 11.95 14.62
C ILE A 36 -11.90 11.94 15.59
N THR A 37 -11.18 10.82 15.63
CA THR A 37 -9.96 10.69 16.45
C THR A 37 -8.73 10.32 15.62
N ARG A 38 -8.93 9.82 14.40
CA ARG A 38 -7.89 9.47 13.43
C ARG A 38 -8.22 10.10 12.09
N SER A 39 -7.24 10.71 11.45
CA SER A 39 -7.36 11.16 10.07
C SER A 39 -6.05 10.98 9.31
N ALA A 40 -6.15 10.64 8.02
CA ALA A 40 -5.02 10.54 7.11
C ALA A 40 -5.26 11.50 5.95
N LEU A 41 -4.47 12.57 5.90
CA LEU A 41 -4.50 13.55 4.81
C LEU A 41 -3.35 13.24 3.85
N VAL A 42 -3.68 12.97 2.59
CA VAL A 42 -2.69 12.73 1.55
C VAL A 42 -2.75 13.84 0.52
N LEU A 43 -1.62 14.50 0.33
CA LEU A 43 -1.41 15.60 -0.58
C LEU A 43 -0.52 15.12 -1.75
N THR A 44 -0.92 15.45 -2.96
CA THR A 44 -0.17 15.19 -4.18
C THR A 44 -0.13 16.46 -5.03
N SER A 45 0.67 16.47 -6.08
CA SER A 45 0.67 17.56 -7.07
C SER A 45 -0.65 17.65 -7.83
N ARG A 46 -1.45 16.57 -7.83
CA ARG A 46 -2.72 16.48 -8.55
C ARG A 46 -3.95 16.77 -7.67
N GLY A 47 -3.76 16.93 -6.36
CA GLY A 47 -4.85 17.18 -5.42
C GLY A 47 -4.64 16.50 -4.08
N SER A 48 -5.68 16.49 -3.26
CA SER A 48 -5.67 15.90 -1.93
C SER A 48 -6.83 14.96 -1.72
N ALA A 49 -6.65 13.99 -0.83
CA ALA A 49 -7.72 13.17 -0.29
C ALA A 49 -7.51 12.97 1.21
N GLU A 50 -8.60 12.77 1.94
CA GLU A 50 -8.56 12.54 3.36
C GLU A 50 -9.43 11.34 3.73
N LEU A 51 -8.92 10.49 4.62
CA LEU A 51 -9.68 9.40 5.24
C LEU A 51 -9.84 9.71 6.73
N LEU A 52 -11.08 9.64 7.22
CA LEU A 52 -11.44 9.97 8.60
C LEU A 52 -11.90 8.71 9.33
N GLY A 53 -11.61 8.63 10.63
CA GLY A 53 -12.09 7.56 11.49
C GLY A 53 -12.32 8.00 12.93
N ALA A 54 -13.34 7.41 13.55
CA ALA A 54 -13.64 7.60 14.97
C ALA A 54 -12.62 6.93 15.90
N GLY A 55 -11.73 6.10 15.36
CA GLY A 55 -10.71 5.35 16.08
C GLY A 55 -9.83 4.56 15.12
N ASP A 56 -9.01 3.69 15.69
CA ASP A 56 -8.29 2.68 14.91
C ASP A 56 -9.33 1.76 14.24
N ALA A 57 -9.29 1.65 12.92
CA ALA A 57 -10.18 0.79 12.15
C ALA A 57 -9.68 -0.66 12.23
N PRO A 58 -10.54 -1.63 12.59
CA PRO A 58 -10.19 -3.05 12.48
C PRO A 58 -9.84 -3.38 11.03
N ASP A 59 -8.72 -4.08 10.84
CA ASP A 59 -8.31 -4.54 9.51
C ASP A 59 -9.43 -5.42 8.91
N ALA A 60 -9.61 -5.36 7.59
CA ALA A 60 -10.59 -6.20 6.92
C ALA A 60 -10.19 -7.70 7.04
N PRO A 61 -11.12 -8.64 6.83
CA PRO A 61 -10.78 -10.06 6.79
C PRO A 61 -9.64 -10.35 5.82
N VAL A 62 -8.89 -11.43 6.06
CA VAL A 62 -7.92 -11.92 5.07
C VAL A 62 -8.66 -12.79 4.05
N GLY A 63 -8.39 -12.58 2.77
CA GLY A 63 -8.99 -13.35 1.68
C GLY A 63 -7.99 -13.68 0.58
N ASP A 64 -8.49 -14.34 -0.48
CA ASP A 64 -7.69 -14.69 -1.66
C ASP A 64 -7.25 -13.44 -2.44
N LEU A 65 -6.14 -13.52 -3.16
CA LEU A 65 -5.74 -12.43 -4.05
C LEU A 65 -6.77 -12.23 -5.15
N LEU A 66 -7.17 -10.97 -5.36
CA LEU A 66 -8.06 -10.54 -6.44
C LEU A 66 -7.24 -9.95 -7.59
N ARG A 67 -7.89 -9.22 -8.50
CA ARG A 67 -7.25 -8.68 -9.71
C ARG A 67 -6.26 -7.55 -9.42
N TYR A 68 -6.52 -6.72 -8.41
CA TYR A 68 -5.70 -5.57 -8.09
C TYR A 68 -5.13 -5.67 -6.68
N LEU A 69 -3.90 -5.17 -6.53
CA LEU A 69 -3.22 -4.98 -5.27
C LEU A 69 -3.17 -3.49 -4.95
N ILE A 70 -3.59 -3.14 -3.74
CA ILE A 70 -3.67 -1.76 -3.24
C ILE A 70 -2.63 -1.59 -2.14
N GLU A 71 -1.71 -0.63 -2.33
CA GLU A 71 -0.72 -0.19 -1.35
C GLU A 71 -1.23 1.09 -0.66
N PRO A 72 -1.74 1.01 0.59
CA PRO A 72 -2.19 2.21 1.28
C PRO A 72 -1.04 3.19 1.50
N ASP A 73 -1.34 4.50 1.41
CA ASP A 73 -0.38 5.54 1.73
C ASP A 73 0.10 5.43 3.19
N GLY A 74 1.32 5.88 3.44
CA GLY A 74 1.93 5.80 4.76
C GLY A 74 1.14 6.52 5.86
N ALA A 75 0.36 7.55 5.54
CA ALA A 75 -0.53 8.25 6.46
C ALA A 75 -1.73 7.37 6.84
N VAL A 76 -2.34 6.69 5.86
CA VAL A 76 -3.44 5.73 6.10
C VAL A 76 -2.98 4.58 7.01
N ILE A 77 -1.77 4.06 6.74
CA ILE A 77 -1.16 3.01 7.57
C ILE A 77 -0.97 3.49 9.02
N ARG A 78 -0.40 4.69 9.21
CA ARG A 78 -0.09 5.23 10.54
C ARG A 78 -1.36 5.63 11.31
N ALA A 79 -2.37 6.12 10.61
CA ALA A 79 -3.68 6.46 11.16
C ALA A 79 -4.53 5.23 11.53
N ARG A 80 -4.09 4.01 11.17
CA ARG A 80 -4.83 2.74 11.36
C ARG A 80 -6.19 2.73 10.68
N LEU A 81 -6.26 3.30 9.47
CA LEU A 81 -7.49 3.35 8.69
C LEU A 81 -7.48 2.37 7.49
N ILE A 82 -6.54 1.41 7.47
CA ILE A 82 -6.40 0.44 6.39
C ILE A 82 -7.69 -0.38 6.20
N GLY A 83 -8.31 -0.80 7.31
CA GLY A 83 -9.57 -1.55 7.24
C GLY A 83 -10.71 -0.75 6.61
N ASP A 84 -10.81 0.55 6.92
CA ASP A 84 -11.84 1.42 6.32
C ASP A 84 -11.55 1.65 4.83
N LEU A 85 -10.29 1.86 4.45
CA LEU A 85 -9.87 1.92 3.05
C LEU A 85 -10.27 0.64 2.29
N ALA A 86 -9.99 -0.54 2.88
CA ALA A 86 -10.36 -1.81 2.27
C ALA A 86 -11.88 -1.93 2.07
N ARG A 87 -12.67 -1.65 3.11
CA ARG A 87 -14.14 -1.70 3.05
C ARG A 87 -14.71 -0.73 2.03
N HIS A 88 -14.17 0.49 1.94
CA HIS A 88 -14.60 1.51 0.98
C HIS A 88 -14.47 1.02 -0.48
N HIS A 89 -13.41 0.26 -0.76
CA HIS A 89 -13.13 -0.26 -2.10
C HIS A 89 -13.57 -1.72 -2.28
N HIS A 90 -14.45 -2.24 -1.42
CA HIS A 90 -14.93 -3.62 -1.45
C HIS A 90 -13.81 -4.66 -1.49
N GLY A 91 -12.68 -4.34 -0.86
CA GLY A 91 -11.50 -5.18 -0.80
C GLY A 91 -11.30 -5.83 0.57
N HIS A 92 -10.27 -6.66 0.62
CA HIS A 92 -9.86 -7.36 1.83
C HIS A 92 -8.34 -7.44 1.95
N MET A 93 -7.85 -7.81 3.13
CA MET A 93 -6.42 -7.92 3.40
C MET A 93 -5.85 -9.15 2.69
N ILE A 94 -4.60 -9.07 2.23
CA ILE A 94 -3.93 -10.27 1.66
C ILE A 94 -3.25 -11.13 2.74
N ASP A 95 -2.92 -10.53 3.89
CA ASP A 95 -2.26 -11.18 5.01
C ASP A 95 -2.45 -10.33 6.28
N ALA A 96 -2.60 -10.98 7.44
CA ALA A 96 -2.90 -10.32 8.71
C ALA A 96 -1.75 -9.46 9.27
N THR A 97 -0.54 -9.56 8.71
CA THR A 97 0.68 -8.93 9.27
C THR A 97 1.19 -7.75 8.45
N ILE A 98 0.53 -7.41 7.34
CA ILE A 98 0.96 -6.36 6.40
C ILE A 98 -0.24 -5.54 5.92
N ALA A 99 0.05 -4.34 5.43
CA ALA A 99 -0.98 -3.36 5.07
C ALA A 99 -1.58 -3.52 3.65
N TYR A 100 -1.14 -4.48 2.85
CA TYR A 100 -1.65 -4.62 1.48
C TYR A 100 -3.12 -5.09 1.48
N VAL A 101 -3.90 -4.44 0.65
CA VAL A 101 -5.31 -4.75 0.37
C VAL A 101 -5.41 -5.27 -1.06
N THR A 102 -6.41 -6.09 -1.36
CA THR A 102 -6.72 -6.53 -2.73
C THR A 102 -8.18 -6.29 -3.08
N THR A 103 -8.45 -5.95 -4.34
CA THR A 103 -9.77 -5.57 -4.86
C THR A 103 -9.99 -6.20 -6.24
N ASP A 104 -11.26 -6.39 -6.63
CA ASP A 104 -11.61 -6.83 -8.00
C ASP A 104 -11.63 -5.68 -9.01
N GLN A 105 -11.82 -4.45 -8.53
CA GLN A 105 -11.90 -3.24 -9.34
C GLN A 105 -10.66 -2.37 -9.13
N GLU A 106 -10.34 -1.61 -10.17
CA GLU A 106 -9.31 -0.59 -10.13
C GLU A 106 -9.68 0.52 -9.13
N VAL A 107 -8.68 1.01 -8.40
CA VAL A 107 -8.85 2.07 -7.40
C VAL A 107 -8.02 3.28 -7.80
N HIS A 108 -8.68 4.42 -7.96
CA HIS A 108 -8.05 5.71 -8.21
C HIS A 108 -8.26 6.61 -6.99
N THR A 109 -7.20 6.83 -6.22
CA THR A 109 -7.26 7.69 -5.03
C THR A 109 -5.86 8.11 -4.60
N PRO A 110 -5.66 9.35 -4.14
CA PRO A 110 -4.41 9.74 -3.48
C PRO A 110 -4.09 8.90 -2.23
N LEU A 111 -5.10 8.26 -1.61
CA LEU A 111 -4.94 7.49 -0.37
C LEU A 111 -4.17 6.17 -0.55
N ALA A 112 -3.91 5.72 -1.78
CA ALA A 112 -3.23 4.47 -2.06
C ALA A 112 -2.63 4.42 -3.47
N SER A 113 -1.63 3.56 -3.68
CA SER A 113 -1.25 3.14 -5.04
C SER A 113 -2.01 1.88 -5.44
N CYS A 114 -2.45 1.80 -6.69
CA CYS A 114 -3.10 0.62 -7.27
C CYS A 114 -2.17 -0.09 -8.25
N PHE A 115 -2.17 -1.42 -8.23
CA PHE A 115 -1.39 -2.26 -9.13
C PHE A 115 -2.27 -3.37 -9.68
N GLU A 116 -2.35 -3.52 -11.00
CA GLU A 116 -2.95 -4.70 -11.62
C GLU A 116 -1.98 -5.88 -11.51
N ILE A 117 -2.45 -6.98 -10.95
CA ILE A 117 -1.66 -8.20 -10.80
C ILE A 117 -1.55 -8.89 -12.17
N LEU A 118 -0.33 -9.04 -12.68
CA LEU A 118 -0.04 -9.74 -13.93
C LEU A 118 0.28 -11.22 -13.67
N GLU A 119 1.09 -11.49 -12.64
CA GLU A 119 1.45 -12.85 -12.27
C GLU A 119 1.83 -12.94 -10.80
N VAL A 120 1.50 -14.08 -10.16
CA VAL A 120 1.87 -14.40 -8.78
C VAL A 120 2.59 -15.73 -8.74
N ILE A 121 3.75 -15.77 -8.08
CA ILE A 121 4.50 -17.01 -7.85
C ILE A 121 4.89 -17.13 -6.36
N PRO A 122 5.09 -18.35 -5.83
CA PRO A 122 5.79 -18.54 -4.58
C PRO A 122 7.17 -17.89 -4.63
N TYR A 123 7.55 -17.18 -3.57
CA TYR A 123 8.83 -16.47 -3.57
C TYR A 123 10.01 -17.44 -3.56
N SER A 124 10.85 -17.34 -4.58
CA SER A 124 12.21 -17.86 -4.60
C SER A 124 13.04 -17.02 -5.56
N VAL A 125 14.35 -16.88 -5.31
CA VAL A 125 15.25 -16.11 -6.19
C VAL A 125 15.20 -16.65 -7.63
N LYS A 126 15.34 -17.96 -7.81
CA LYS A 126 15.25 -18.61 -9.13
C LYS A 126 13.90 -18.41 -9.83
N GLY A 127 12.80 -18.47 -9.08
CA GLY A 127 11.46 -18.24 -9.62
C GLY A 127 11.28 -16.80 -10.11
N VAL A 128 11.76 -15.83 -9.33
CA VAL A 128 11.75 -14.41 -9.71
C VAL A 128 12.64 -14.16 -10.92
N GLU A 129 13.84 -14.71 -10.99
CA GLU A 129 14.72 -14.61 -12.16
C GLU A 129 14.06 -15.17 -13.42
N ALA A 130 13.40 -16.34 -13.31
CA ALA A 130 12.67 -16.94 -14.42
C ALA A 130 11.48 -16.09 -14.85
N LEU A 131 10.72 -15.53 -13.89
CA LEU A 131 9.60 -14.63 -14.12
C LEU A 131 10.05 -13.36 -14.85
N VAL A 132 11.12 -12.71 -14.38
CA VAL A 132 11.63 -11.50 -15.03
C VAL A 132 12.19 -11.80 -16.42
N LYS A 133 12.90 -12.92 -16.60
CA LYS A 133 13.49 -13.30 -17.89
C LYS A 133 12.44 -13.60 -18.96
N LYS A 134 11.27 -14.13 -18.59
CA LYS A 134 10.18 -14.38 -19.54
C LYS A 134 9.33 -13.13 -19.84
N SER A 135 9.48 -12.08 -19.05
CA SER A 135 8.78 -10.80 -19.24
C SER A 135 9.63 -9.85 -20.09
N ASP A 136 9.01 -9.13 -21.02
CA ASP A 136 9.67 -8.09 -21.81
C ASP A 136 9.88 -6.82 -20.97
N LEU A 137 10.83 -6.83 -20.04
CA LEU A 137 11.07 -5.73 -19.10
C LEU A 137 12.41 -5.05 -19.35
N GLY A 138 12.35 -3.73 -19.52
CA GLY A 138 13.50 -2.81 -19.51
C GLY A 138 13.67 -2.11 -18.17
N GLU A 139 12.56 -1.87 -17.44
CA GLU A 139 12.58 -1.27 -16.11
C GLU A 139 11.78 -2.08 -15.10
N LEU A 140 12.29 -2.14 -13.86
CA LEU A 140 11.67 -2.89 -12.76
C LEU A 140 11.79 -2.15 -11.43
N GLU A 141 10.65 -1.67 -10.93
CA GLU A 141 10.54 -1.25 -9.52
C GLU A 141 10.48 -2.50 -8.64
N ILE A 142 11.25 -2.54 -7.55
CA ILE A 142 11.20 -3.66 -6.59
C ILE A 142 10.73 -3.14 -5.25
N LYS A 143 9.59 -3.65 -4.79
CA LYS A 143 9.04 -3.38 -3.46
C LYS A 143 9.16 -4.61 -2.57
N LYS A 144 9.32 -4.40 -1.27
CA LYS A 144 9.25 -5.47 -0.28
C LYS A 144 8.42 -5.07 0.93
N ARG A 145 7.65 -6.03 1.46
CA ARG A 145 6.94 -5.86 2.74
C ARG A 145 6.71 -7.20 3.42
N GLY A 146 7.13 -7.32 4.67
CA GLY A 146 7.02 -8.57 5.44
C GLY A 146 8.06 -9.64 5.05
N LEU A 147 9.09 -9.29 4.27
CA LEU A 147 10.19 -10.19 3.91
C LEU A 147 11.53 -9.52 4.22
N ASP A 148 12.45 -10.34 4.72
CA ASP A 148 13.85 -9.98 4.90
C ASP A 148 14.65 -10.33 3.64
N ILE A 149 14.61 -9.41 2.68
CA ILE A 149 15.34 -9.48 1.41
C ILE A 149 15.99 -8.11 1.20
N ASP A 150 17.16 -8.08 0.59
CA ASP A 150 17.77 -6.86 0.08
C ASP A 150 17.37 -6.66 -1.40
N PRO A 151 16.52 -5.66 -1.73
CA PRO A 151 16.14 -5.39 -3.11
C PRO A 151 17.31 -4.99 -4.00
N ALA A 152 18.35 -4.33 -3.45
CA ALA A 152 19.52 -3.93 -4.22
C ALA A 152 20.34 -5.15 -4.62
N HIS A 153 20.53 -6.09 -3.68
CA HIS A 153 21.16 -7.38 -4.00
C HIS A 153 20.33 -8.20 -4.97
N LEU A 154 19.01 -8.33 -4.78
CA LEU A 154 18.17 -9.06 -5.73
C LEU A 154 18.26 -8.47 -7.13
N ARG A 155 18.27 -7.14 -7.26
CA ARG A 155 18.37 -6.46 -8.56
C ARG A 155 19.63 -6.87 -9.34
N THR A 156 20.74 -7.19 -8.69
CA THR A 156 21.96 -7.62 -9.41
C THR A 156 21.82 -9.01 -10.05
N THR A 157 20.86 -9.82 -9.61
CA THR A 157 20.62 -11.16 -10.18
C THR A 157 19.63 -11.15 -11.35
N LEU A 158 18.89 -10.04 -11.53
CA LEU A 158 17.85 -9.91 -12.55
C LEU A 158 18.43 -9.36 -13.86
N SER A 159 18.03 -9.96 -14.98
CA SER A 159 18.41 -9.50 -16.31
C SER A 159 17.21 -8.88 -17.01
N LEU A 160 17.23 -7.55 -17.16
CA LEU A 160 16.26 -6.77 -17.92
C LEU A 160 16.79 -6.57 -19.33
N LYS A 161 16.05 -7.03 -20.33
CA LYS A 161 16.46 -7.01 -21.75
C LYS A 161 15.36 -6.52 -22.69
N GLY A 162 14.21 -6.16 -22.12
CA GLY A 162 13.02 -5.78 -22.86
C GLY A 162 12.78 -4.28 -22.86
N SER A 163 11.56 -3.89 -23.22
CA SER A 163 11.13 -2.49 -23.31
C SER A 163 10.03 -2.10 -22.32
N GLY A 164 9.34 -3.08 -21.74
CA GLY A 164 8.25 -2.86 -20.80
C GLY A 164 8.72 -2.43 -19.41
N GLN A 165 7.74 -2.03 -18.60
CA GLN A 165 7.93 -1.62 -17.21
C GLN A 165 6.98 -2.40 -16.31
N ALA A 166 7.45 -2.77 -15.12
CA ALA A 166 6.63 -3.43 -14.12
C ALA A 166 7.12 -3.11 -12.69
N THR A 167 6.28 -3.46 -11.72
CA THR A 167 6.63 -3.47 -10.30
C THR A 167 6.65 -4.92 -9.82
N LEU A 168 7.79 -5.36 -9.28
CA LEU A 168 7.94 -6.61 -8.55
C LEU A 168 7.70 -6.37 -7.06
N ILE A 169 6.62 -6.93 -6.52
CA ILE A 169 6.22 -6.78 -5.12
C ILE A 169 6.49 -8.09 -4.39
N LEU A 170 7.46 -8.05 -3.48
CA LEU A 170 7.87 -9.18 -2.65
C LEU A 170 7.16 -9.09 -1.31
N THR A 171 6.18 -9.95 -1.09
CA THR A 171 5.31 -9.83 0.08
C THR A 171 4.79 -11.16 0.60
N ARG A 172 3.94 -11.13 1.61
CA ARG A 172 3.26 -12.30 2.15
C ARG A 172 1.78 -12.28 1.77
N ALA A 173 1.22 -13.43 1.43
CA ALA A 173 -0.21 -13.62 1.32
C ALA A 173 -0.59 -14.87 2.12
N ALA A 174 -1.56 -14.74 3.03
CA ALA A 174 -2.03 -15.81 3.91
C ALA A 174 -0.89 -16.64 4.54
N GLY A 175 0.13 -15.98 5.10
CA GLY A 175 1.24 -16.67 5.75
C GLY A 175 2.39 -17.12 4.82
N LYS A 176 2.25 -16.98 3.50
CA LYS A 176 3.22 -17.51 2.53
C LYS A 176 3.97 -16.38 1.84
N LYS A 177 5.28 -16.54 1.67
CA LYS A 177 6.11 -15.60 0.91
C LYS A 177 5.80 -15.77 -0.59
N ILE A 178 5.47 -14.66 -1.25
CA ILE A 178 5.12 -14.62 -2.67
C ILE A 178 5.86 -13.47 -3.38
N ALA A 179 5.99 -13.59 -4.69
CA ALA A 179 6.37 -12.50 -5.57
C ALA A 179 5.21 -12.22 -6.52
N ILE A 180 4.82 -10.95 -6.61
CA ILE A 180 3.77 -10.46 -7.50
C ILE A 180 4.46 -9.59 -8.55
N LEU A 181 4.34 -9.95 -9.82
CA LEU A 181 4.63 -9.04 -10.93
C LEU A 181 3.34 -8.29 -11.23
N ALA A 182 3.41 -6.96 -11.17
CA ALA A 182 2.24 -6.12 -11.33
C ALA A 182 2.56 -4.91 -12.22
N ARG A 183 1.51 -4.39 -12.86
CA ARG A 183 1.56 -3.10 -13.55
C ARG A 183 0.99 -2.04 -12.61
N ARG A 184 1.76 -0.99 -12.35
CA ARG A 184 1.24 0.18 -11.63
C ARG A 184 0.15 0.83 -12.46
N ILE A 185 -0.98 1.10 -11.84
CA ILE A 185 -2.04 1.93 -12.41
C ILE A 185 -1.64 3.37 -12.17
N GLU A 186 -1.46 4.12 -13.26
CA GLU A 186 -1.29 5.55 -13.19
C GLU A 186 -2.66 6.21 -13.10
N ASP A 187 -2.80 7.23 -12.26
CA ASP A 187 -3.98 8.07 -12.36
C ASP A 187 -3.98 8.71 -13.75
N ALA A 188 -5.12 8.63 -14.45
CA ALA A 188 -5.27 9.16 -15.80
C ALA A 188 -4.71 10.60 -15.88
N PRO A 189 -3.93 10.93 -16.92
CA PRO A 189 -3.65 12.32 -17.22
C PRO A 189 -4.96 13.03 -17.56
N GLU A 190 -5.13 14.27 -17.07
CA GLU A 190 -6.20 15.17 -17.53
C GLU A 190 -6.16 15.40 -19.04
#